data_AF-A0A1M4SG83-F1
#
_entry.id   AF-A0A1M4SG83-F1
#
_cell.length_a   1.000
_cell.length_b   1.000
_cell.length_c   1.000
_cell.angle_alpha   90.00
_cell.angle_beta   90.00
_cell.angle_gamma   90.00
#
_symmetry.space_group_name_H-M   'P 1'
#
loop_
_entity.id
_entity.type
_entity.pdbx_description
1 polymer ?
#
loop_
_entity_poly.entity_id
_entity_poly.type
_entity_poly.pdbx_seq_one_letter_code
_entity_poly.pdbx_strand_id
1 'polypeptide(L)'
;MILLLSAVIIGIISGYLISFNLPSNLITILLMSLVFVVGIDIGSEENILFKIKKSIKTIFIQSFLLIMGSLIFGGFVSFFSTLSFKEAMGAAAGFGWYSLSGVMISSLYSPFLGAISFTANVFREILGIIFIPLYAKFSELGAISIGGATTMDTLLGIVAKSTKKENTLVGFGQGVIVSIAVPIIISLIF
;
A
#
# COMPACT_ATOMS: atom_id res chain seq x y z
N MET A 1 5.60 10.80 13.20
CA MET A 1 6.13 9.51 13.69
C MET A 1 6.08 9.42 15.21
N ILE A 2 6.68 10.36 15.95
CA ILE A 2 6.64 10.38 17.43
C ILE A 2 5.20 10.38 17.97
N LEU A 3 4.31 11.23 17.45
CA LEU A 3 2.90 11.28 17.86
C LEU A 3 2.12 9.96 17.63
N LEU A 4 2.43 9.28 16.52
CA LEU A 4 1.82 7.98 16.17
C LEU A 4 2.30 6.90 17.14
N LEU A 5 3.61 6.83 17.39
CA LEU A 5 4.21 5.90 18.34
C LEU A 5 3.70 6.13 19.76
N SER A 6 3.58 7.39 20.19
CA SER A 6 3.03 7.72 21.50
C SER A 6 1.56 7.31 21.61
N ALA A 7 0.75 7.50 20.57
CA ALA A 7 -0.65 7.09 20.57
C ALA A 7 -0.79 5.56 20.73
N VAL A 8 0.06 4.77 20.05
CA VAL A 8 0.08 3.31 20.19
C VAL A 8 0.49 2.89 21.60
N ILE A 9 1.57 3.46 22.14
CA ILE A 9 2.07 3.13 23.49
C ILE A 9 1.00 3.46 24.54
N ILE A 10 0.39 4.64 24.46
CA ILE A 10 -0.69 5.04 25.38
C ILE A 10 -1.88 4.09 25.24
N GLY A 11 -2.28 3.75 24.01
CA GLY A 11 -3.38 2.81 23.77
C GLY A 11 -3.13 1.43 24.39
N ILE A 12 -1.92 0.89 24.28
CA ILE A 12 -1.53 -0.40 24.90
C ILE A 12 -1.62 -0.29 26.43
N ILE A 13 -1.05 0.76 27.02
CA ILE A 13 -1.06 0.97 28.48
C ILE A 13 -2.52 1.12 28.98
N SER A 14 -3.34 1.92 28.30
CA SER A 14 -4.75 2.09 28.65
C SER A 14 -5.54 0.79 28.53
N GLY A 15 -5.32 0.00 27.48
CA GLY A 15 -5.94 -1.30 27.30
C GLY A 15 -5.56 -2.29 28.41
N TYR A 16 -4.29 -2.31 28.81
CA TYR A 16 -3.78 -3.15 29.90
C TYR A 16 -4.38 -2.77 31.26
N LEU A 17 -4.49 -1.47 31.57
CA LEU A 17 -4.97 -1.01 32.87
C LEU A 17 -6.49 -1.11 33.03
N ILE A 18 -7.25 -0.87 31.97
CA ILE A 18 -8.71 -0.66 32.06
C ILE A 18 -9.49 -1.93 31.67
N SER A 19 -8.86 -2.92 31.01
CA SER A 19 -9.51 -4.15 30.52
C SER A 19 -10.78 -3.86 29.70
N PHE A 20 -10.74 -2.82 28.87
CA PHE A 20 -11.91 -2.35 28.14
C PHE A 20 -12.19 -3.22 26.91
N ASN A 21 -13.37 -3.82 26.83
CA ASN A 21 -13.80 -4.54 25.63
C ASN A 21 -14.30 -3.54 24.58
N LEU A 22 -13.50 -3.30 23.56
CA LEU A 22 -13.91 -2.46 22.43
C LEU A 22 -14.98 -3.19 21.60
N PRO A 23 -16.03 -2.48 21.14
CA PRO A 23 -16.97 -3.05 20.19
C PRO A 23 -16.25 -3.53 18.93
N SER A 24 -16.59 -4.73 18.44
CA SER A 24 -15.91 -5.37 17.31
C SER A 24 -15.95 -4.54 16.01
N ASN A 25 -16.95 -3.68 15.86
CA ASN A 25 -17.13 -2.79 14.71
C ASN A 25 -16.52 -1.40 14.89
N LEU A 26 -16.04 -1.03 16.08
CA LEU A 26 -15.57 0.33 16.36
C LEU A 26 -14.36 0.70 15.50
N ILE A 27 -13.41 -0.23 15.36
CA ILE A 27 -12.23 -0.04 14.49
C ILE A 27 -12.67 0.22 13.05
N THR A 28 -13.62 -0.57 12.55
CA THR A 28 -14.18 -0.39 11.19
C THR A 28 -14.84 0.98 11.03
N ILE A 29 -15.65 1.41 11.99
CA ILE A 29 -16.33 2.72 11.95
C ILE A 29 -15.29 3.86 11.93
N LEU A 30 -14.25 3.78 12.76
CA LEU A 30 -13.18 4.79 12.82
C LEU A 30 -12.37 4.85 11.53
N LEU A 31 -12.05 3.69 10.93
CA LEU A 31 -11.39 3.63 9.62
C LEU A 31 -12.26 4.23 8.51
N MET A 32 -13.56 3.91 8.48
CA MET A 32 -14.51 4.49 7.53
C MET A 32 -14.61 6.01 7.71
N SER A 33 -14.59 6.49 8.94
CA SER A 33 -14.60 7.93 9.27
C SER A 33 -13.33 8.63 8.79
N LEU A 34 -12.16 8.01 8.96
CA LEU A 34 -10.89 8.52 8.44
C LEU A 34 -10.91 8.63 6.92
N VAL A 35 -11.31 7.56 6.22
CA VAL A 35 -11.40 7.54 4.75
C VAL A 35 -12.40 8.58 4.26
N PHE A 36 -13.51 8.76 4.96
CA PHE A 36 -14.50 9.80 4.65
C PHE A 36 -13.90 11.22 4.76
N VAL A 37 -13.19 11.53 5.84
CA VAL A 37 -12.53 12.84 6.03
C VAL A 37 -11.44 13.08 4.98
N VAL A 38 -10.65 12.05 4.65
CA VAL A 38 -9.68 12.12 3.53
C VAL A 38 -10.40 12.40 2.21
N GLY A 39 -11.57 11.78 1.99
CA GLY A 39 -12.42 12.06 0.84
C GLY A 39 -12.89 13.51 0.76
N ILE A 40 -13.25 14.12 1.89
CA ILE A 40 -13.61 15.55 1.98
C ILE A 40 -12.39 16.43 1.64
N ASP A 41 -11.22 16.14 2.20
CA ASP A 41 -10.00 16.92 1.96
C ASP A 41 -9.62 16.91 0.47
N ILE A 42 -9.63 15.73 -0.17
CA ILE A 42 -9.40 15.59 -1.61
C ILE A 42 -10.50 16.30 -2.41
N GLY A 43 -11.77 16.16 -2.00
CA GLY A 43 -12.93 16.73 -2.70
C GLY A 43 -13.03 18.25 -2.60
N SER A 44 -12.40 18.85 -1.59
CA SER A 44 -12.41 20.30 -1.36
C SER A 44 -11.40 21.06 -2.24
N GLU A 45 -10.57 20.35 -3.00
CA GLU A 45 -9.65 20.96 -3.96
C GLU A 45 -10.39 21.57 -5.16
N GLU A 46 -10.06 22.81 -5.50
CA GLU A 46 -10.60 23.47 -6.68
C GLU A 46 -10.31 22.66 -7.95
N ASN A 47 -11.35 22.52 -8.79
CA ASN A 47 -11.31 21.78 -10.05
C ASN A 47 -10.86 20.32 -9.92
N ILE A 48 -11.12 19.67 -8.78
CA ILE A 48 -10.72 18.27 -8.54
C ILE A 48 -11.20 17.32 -9.63
N LEU A 49 -12.43 17.44 -10.13
CA LEU A 49 -12.97 16.59 -11.18
C LEU A 49 -12.19 16.73 -12.51
N PHE A 50 -11.78 17.96 -12.85
CA PHE A 50 -10.94 18.20 -14.03
C PHE A 50 -9.53 17.62 -13.83
N LYS A 51 -8.95 17.78 -12.63
CA LYS A 51 -7.65 17.21 -12.26
C LYS A 51 -7.69 15.68 -12.30
N ILE A 52 -8.72 15.03 -11.74
CA ILE A 52 -8.93 13.58 -11.83
C ILE A 52 -9.01 13.15 -13.29
N LYS A 53 -9.85 13.79 -14.10
CA LYS A 53 -10.03 13.43 -15.51
C LYS A 53 -8.75 13.56 -16.31
N LYS A 54 -7.92 14.57 -16.02
CA LYS A 54 -6.62 14.76 -16.65
C LYS A 54 -5.60 13.71 -16.19
N SER A 55 -5.64 13.34 -14.91
CA SER A 55 -4.70 12.41 -14.28
C SER A 55 -5.07 10.95 -14.44
N ILE A 56 -6.29 10.61 -14.88
CA ILE A 56 -6.76 9.22 -14.95
C ILE A 56 -5.85 8.33 -15.80
N LYS A 57 -5.38 8.85 -16.94
CA LYS A 57 -4.43 8.14 -17.81
C LYS A 57 -3.11 7.87 -17.08
N THR A 58 -2.62 8.86 -16.35
CA THR A 58 -1.39 8.73 -15.54
C THR A 58 -1.57 7.71 -14.44
N ILE A 59 -2.70 7.72 -13.73
CA ILE A 59 -3.03 6.75 -12.67
C ILE A 59 -2.98 5.32 -13.23
N PHE A 60 -3.67 5.05 -14.35
CA PHE A 60 -3.66 3.71 -14.96
C PHE A 60 -2.26 3.28 -15.42
N ILE A 61 -1.53 4.15 -16.11
CA ILE A 61 -0.17 3.84 -16.57
C ILE A 61 0.74 3.56 -15.38
N GLN A 62 0.66 4.36 -14.33
CA GLN A 62 1.52 4.21 -13.16
C GLN A 62 1.22 2.92 -12.39
N SER A 63 -0.04 2.61 -12.14
CA SER A 63 -0.46 1.33 -11.55
C SER A 63 0.02 0.14 -12.36
N PHE A 64 -0.12 0.22 -13.69
CA PHE A 64 0.33 -0.84 -14.59
C PHE A 64 1.84 -1.04 -14.52
N LEU A 65 2.63 0.04 -14.62
CA LEU A 65 4.09 -0.02 -14.52
C LEU A 65 4.56 -0.56 -13.17
N LEU A 66 3.88 -0.19 -12.09
CA LEU A 66 4.18 -0.71 -10.75
C LEU A 66 3.94 -2.21 -10.65
N ILE A 67 2.79 -2.68 -11.13
CA ILE A 67 2.42 -4.10 -11.09
C ILE A 67 3.42 -4.89 -11.93
N MET A 68 3.64 -4.48 -13.19
CA MET A 68 4.59 -5.15 -14.08
C MET A 68 6.01 -5.14 -13.51
N GLY A 69 6.50 -3.99 -13.04
CA GLY A 69 7.82 -3.89 -12.42
C GLY A 69 7.96 -4.83 -11.22
N SER A 70 6.97 -4.83 -10.32
CA SER A 70 7.00 -5.68 -9.13
C SER A 70 6.98 -7.17 -9.49
N LEU A 71 6.18 -7.58 -10.47
CA LEU A 71 6.10 -8.98 -10.91
C LEU A 71 7.36 -9.43 -11.65
N ILE A 72 7.89 -8.61 -12.56
CA ILE A 72 9.08 -8.92 -13.35
C ILE A 72 10.31 -9.02 -12.43
N PHE A 73 10.56 -8.00 -11.62
CA PHE A 73 11.72 -8.01 -10.71
C PHE A 73 11.54 -9.02 -9.57
N GLY A 74 10.31 -9.26 -9.11
CA GLY A 74 10.00 -10.33 -8.18
C GLY A 74 10.31 -11.70 -8.77
N GLY A 75 9.89 -11.96 -10.01
CA GLY A 75 10.21 -13.18 -10.73
C GLY A 75 11.71 -13.39 -10.91
N PHE A 76 12.48 -12.33 -11.17
CA PHE A 76 13.95 -12.41 -11.27
C PHE A 76 14.66 -12.84 -9.99
N VAL A 77 14.01 -12.74 -8.81
CA VAL A 77 14.56 -13.29 -7.57
C VAL A 77 14.71 -14.82 -7.64
N SER A 78 13.94 -15.51 -8.49
CA SER A 78 14.09 -16.95 -8.70
C SER A 78 15.49 -17.37 -9.19
N PHE A 79 16.22 -16.48 -9.89
CA PHE A 79 17.60 -16.77 -10.30
C PHE A 79 18.61 -16.76 -9.15
N PHE A 80 18.24 -16.19 -8.01
CA PHE A 80 19.09 -16.04 -6.83
C PHE A 80 18.54 -16.77 -5.60
N SER A 81 17.48 -17.55 -5.76
CA SER A 81 16.81 -18.27 -4.67
C SER A 81 16.41 -19.68 -5.12
N THR A 82 15.90 -20.47 -4.18
CA THR A 82 15.39 -21.82 -4.47
C THR A 82 13.94 -21.82 -4.95
N LEU A 83 13.31 -20.63 -5.07
CA LEU A 83 11.93 -20.49 -5.51
C LEU A 83 11.83 -20.61 -7.04
N SER A 84 10.78 -21.25 -7.52
CA SER A 84 10.43 -21.18 -8.94
C SER A 84 10.07 -19.75 -9.36
N PHE A 85 10.15 -19.45 -10.65
CA PHE A 85 9.75 -18.14 -11.18
C PHE A 85 8.31 -17.77 -10.79
N LYS A 86 7.39 -18.75 -10.82
CA LYS A 86 5.99 -18.60 -10.39
C LYS A 86 5.89 -18.20 -8.92
N GLU A 87 6.62 -18.89 -8.03
CA GLU A 87 6.60 -18.61 -6.60
C GLU A 87 7.21 -17.24 -6.27
N ALA A 88 8.36 -16.92 -6.87
CA ALA A 88 9.04 -15.64 -6.65
C ALA A 88 8.18 -14.45 -7.13
N MET A 89 7.58 -14.58 -8.32
CA MET A 89 6.63 -13.60 -8.85
C MET A 89 5.37 -13.49 -7.98
N GLY A 90 4.79 -14.62 -7.56
CA GLY A 90 3.60 -14.65 -6.71
C GLY A 90 3.83 -14.04 -5.32
N ALA A 91 5.01 -14.25 -4.73
CA ALA A 91 5.39 -13.60 -3.48
C ALA A 91 5.48 -12.06 -3.60
N ALA A 92 5.82 -11.54 -4.78
CA ALA A 92 5.87 -10.10 -5.03
C ALA A 92 4.49 -9.48 -5.37
N ALA A 93 3.47 -10.30 -5.63
CA ALA A 93 2.14 -9.88 -6.09
C ALA A 93 1.27 -9.22 -4.99
N GLY A 94 1.79 -9.06 -3.77
CA GLY A 94 1.11 -8.32 -2.71
C GLY A 94 1.12 -6.79 -2.90
N PHE A 95 2.05 -6.26 -3.69
CA PHE A 95 2.16 -4.84 -4.06
C PHE A 95 1.98 -3.84 -2.90
N GLY A 96 2.40 -4.19 -1.68
CA GLY A 96 2.25 -3.39 -0.46
C GLY A 96 1.15 -3.87 0.50
N TRP A 97 0.15 -4.62 0.04
CA TRP A 97 -0.93 -5.13 0.90
C TRP A 97 -0.56 -6.44 1.60
N TYR A 98 0.36 -6.37 2.56
CA TYR A 98 0.90 -7.55 3.26
C TYR A 98 -0.17 -8.35 4.03
N SER A 99 -1.15 -7.68 4.64
CA SER A 99 -2.17 -8.34 5.47
C SER A 99 -3.10 -9.26 4.67
N LEU A 100 -3.47 -8.88 3.44
CA LEU A 100 -4.26 -9.72 2.54
C LEU A 100 -3.39 -10.75 1.81
N SER A 101 -2.31 -10.28 1.18
CA SER A 101 -1.50 -11.14 0.31
C SER A 101 -0.86 -12.32 1.03
N GLY A 102 -0.35 -12.11 2.25
CA GLY A 102 0.25 -13.17 3.05
C GLY A 102 -0.74 -14.28 3.40
N VAL A 103 -1.95 -13.91 3.85
CA VAL A 103 -3.01 -14.88 4.20
C VAL A 103 -3.51 -15.61 2.96
N MET A 104 -3.77 -14.86 1.88
CA MET A 104 -4.32 -15.40 0.65
C MET A 104 -3.37 -16.41 -0.02
N ILE A 105 -2.08 -16.07 -0.14
CA ILE A 105 -1.06 -16.99 -0.69
C ILE A 105 -0.86 -18.19 0.24
N SER A 106 -0.92 -18.00 1.56
CA SER A 106 -0.86 -19.11 2.52
C SER A 106 -1.99 -20.12 2.30
N SER A 107 -3.20 -19.63 2.01
CA SER A 107 -4.36 -20.49 1.77
C SER A 107 -4.40 -21.12 0.38
N LEU A 108 -3.96 -20.41 -0.66
CA LEU A 108 -4.04 -20.88 -2.05
C LEU A 108 -2.85 -21.77 -2.45
N TYR A 109 -1.68 -21.57 -1.83
CA TYR A 109 -0.45 -22.22 -2.27
C TYR A 109 0.36 -22.82 -1.12
N SER A 110 0.99 -21.99 -0.29
CA SER A 110 1.75 -22.49 0.86
C SER A 110 1.97 -21.44 1.95
N PRO A 111 1.91 -21.83 3.25
CA PRO A 111 2.21 -20.93 4.36
C PRO A 111 3.61 -20.30 4.29
N PHE A 112 4.59 -21.06 3.79
CA PHE A 112 5.95 -20.58 3.62
C PHE A 112 6.02 -19.41 2.63
N LEU A 113 5.36 -19.52 1.48
CA LEU A 113 5.35 -18.45 0.48
C LEU A 113 4.51 -17.26 0.95
N GLY A 114 3.43 -17.49 1.67
CA GLY A 114 2.65 -16.44 2.30
C GLY A 114 3.45 -15.62 3.31
N ALA A 115 4.31 -16.28 4.11
CA ALA A 115 5.22 -15.59 5.03
C ALA A 115 6.27 -14.73 4.29
N ILE A 116 6.82 -15.24 3.18
CA ILE A 116 7.74 -14.46 2.32
C ILE A 116 7.02 -13.24 1.77
N SER A 117 5.83 -13.40 1.21
CA SER A 117 5.02 -12.30 0.66
C SER A 117 4.70 -11.25 1.73
N PHE A 118 4.22 -11.67 2.89
CA PHE A 118 3.95 -10.77 4.01
C PHE A 118 5.19 -9.95 4.36
N THR A 119 6.32 -10.63 4.57
CA THR A 119 7.57 -10.01 4.99
C THR A 119 8.11 -9.04 3.93
N ALA A 120 8.11 -9.43 2.66
CA ALA A 120 8.56 -8.59 1.56
C ALA A 120 7.73 -7.30 1.44
N ASN A 121 6.41 -7.39 1.63
CA ASN A 121 5.53 -6.24 1.55
C ASN A 121 5.60 -5.34 2.81
N VAL A 122 5.86 -5.90 3.99
CA VAL A 122 6.21 -5.11 5.20
C VAL A 122 7.51 -4.34 4.97
N PHE A 123 8.55 -4.98 4.42
CA PHE A 123 9.79 -4.29 4.06
C PHE A 123 9.54 -3.20 3.01
N ARG A 124 8.70 -3.46 2.00
CA ARG A 124 8.33 -2.45 1.01
C ARG A 124 7.72 -1.20 1.65
N GLU A 125 6.82 -1.37 2.62
CA GLU A 125 6.22 -0.25 3.35
C GLU A 125 7.28 0.54 4.15
N ILE A 126 8.12 -0.15 4.91
CA ILE A 126 9.20 0.48 5.70
C ILE A 126 10.18 1.24 4.79
N LEU A 127 10.60 0.62 3.70
CA LEU A 127 11.47 1.26 2.71
C LEU A 127 10.77 2.42 2.02
N GLY A 128 9.45 2.33 1.80
CA GLY A 128 8.62 3.42 1.29
C GLY A 128 8.67 4.67 2.19
N ILE A 129 8.57 4.48 3.51
CA ILE A 129 8.67 5.59 4.47
C ILE A 129 10.00 6.36 4.32
N ILE A 130 11.08 5.64 4.05
CA ILE A 130 12.43 6.21 3.94
C ILE A 130 12.68 6.79 2.54
N PHE A 131 12.33 6.04 1.49
CA PHE A 131 12.73 6.37 0.12
C PHE A 131 11.78 7.32 -0.60
N ILE A 132 10.48 7.35 -0.26
CA ILE A 132 9.53 8.28 -0.92
C ILE A 132 10.01 9.75 -0.80
N PRO A 133 10.35 10.27 0.40
CA PRO A 133 10.81 11.66 0.53
C PRO A 133 12.13 11.95 -0.18
N LEU A 134 13.01 10.95 -0.29
CA LEU A 134 14.31 11.07 -0.95
C LEU A 134 14.16 11.07 -2.47
N TYR A 135 13.36 10.14 -2.99
CA TYR A 135 13.20 9.91 -4.42
C TYR A 135 12.27 10.92 -5.08
N ALA A 136 11.33 11.52 -4.32
CA ALA A 136 10.43 12.54 -4.83
C ALA A 136 11.15 13.77 -5.38
N LYS A 137 12.40 14.02 -4.95
CA LYS A 137 13.27 15.08 -5.48
C LYS A 137 13.72 14.85 -6.92
N PHE A 138 13.74 13.58 -7.36
CA PHE A 138 14.15 13.18 -8.72
C PHE A 138 12.95 12.85 -9.60
N SER A 139 11.97 12.12 -9.05
CA SER A 139 10.75 11.76 -9.74
C SER A 139 9.61 11.56 -8.76
N GLU A 140 8.64 12.48 -8.75
CA GLU A 140 7.46 12.38 -7.88
C GLU A 140 6.63 11.13 -8.21
N LEU A 141 6.43 10.82 -9.49
CA LEU A 141 5.72 9.61 -9.93
C LEU A 141 6.51 8.34 -9.59
N GLY A 142 7.84 8.35 -9.77
CA GLY A 142 8.68 7.22 -9.36
C GLY A 142 8.60 6.95 -7.86
N ALA A 143 8.61 8.02 -7.05
CA ALA A 143 8.48 7.91 -5.60
C ALA A 143 7.13 7.30 -5.18
N ILE A 144 6.03 7.76 -5.78
CA ILE A 144 4.70 7.18 -5.54
C ILE A 144 4.68 5.68 -5.86
N SER A 145 5.38 5.21 -6.89
CA SER A 145 5.39 3.79 -7.24
C SER A 145 6.12 2.89 -6.24
N ILE A 146 6.88 3.45 -5.29
CA ILE A 146 7.51 2.67 -4.22
C ILE A 146 6.44 2.06 -3.30
N GLY A 147 5.39 2.84 -2.98
CA GLY A 147 4.39 2.46 -1.99
C GLY A 147 3.35 1.42 -2.44
N GLY A 148 3.05 1.32 -3.74
CA GLY A 148 2.04 0.37 -4.21
C GLY A 148 0.65 0.62 -3.64
N ALA A 149 -0.02 -0.42 -3.13
CA ALA A 149 -1.33 -0.34 -2.51
C ALA A 149 -1.39 0.68 -1.36
N THR A 150 -0.30 0.78 -0.58
CA THR A 150 -0.24 1.60 0.63
C THR A 150 -0.24 3.11 0.37
N THR A 151 -0.13 3.55 -0.89
CA THR A 151 -0.21 4.98 -1.23
C THR A 151 -1.61 5.56 -1.10
N MET A 152 -2.64 4.73 -0.89
CA MET A 152 -3.99 5.22 -0.57
C MET A 152 -4.20 5.46 0.94
N ASP A 153 -3.38 4.87 1.82
CA ASP A 153 -3.57 4.91 3.28
C ASP A 153 -2.28 5.18 4.06
N THR A 154 -1.50 4.16 4.43
CA THR A 154 -0.39 4.26 5.39
C THR A 154 0.74 5.17 4.87
N LEU A 155 0.98 5.19 3.56
CA LEU A 155 1.96 6.06 2.92
C LEU A 155 1.36 7.31 2.28
N LEU A 156 0.03 7.49 2.27
CA LEU A 156 -0.62 8.65 1.67
C LEU A 156 -0.10 9.96 2.27
N GLY A 157 0.00 10.02 3.61
CA GLY A 157 0.49 11.22 4.30
C GLY A 157 1.97 11.54 3.99
N ILE A 158 2.79 10.54 3.68
CA ILE A 158 4.20 10.73 3.31
C ILE A 158 4.29 11.21 1.86
N VAL A 159 3.51 10.60 0.96
CA VAL A 159 3.37 11.06 -0.43
C VAL A 159 2.89 12.52 -0.45
N ALA A 160 1.81 12.84 0.27
CA ALA A 160 1.24 14.19 0.31
C ALA A 160 2.22 15.28 0.79
N LYS A 161 3.15 14.92 1.68
CA LYS A 161 4.21 15.82 2.16
C LYS A 161 5.41 15.92 1.23
N SER A 162 5.63 14.90 0.40
CA SER A 162 6.83 14.78 -0.44
C SER A 162 6.58 15.14 -1.90
N THR A 163 5.33 15.14 -2.36
CA THR A 163 4.93 15.42 -3.75
C THR A 163 3.99 16.61 -3.85
N LYS A 164 3.79 17.13 -5.05
CA LYS A 164 2.76 18.13 -5.32
C LYS A 164 1.37 17.54 -5.10
N LYS A 165 0.41 18.37 -4.66
CA LYS A 165 -0.99 17.97 -4.43
C LYS A 165 -1.61 17.20 -5.62
N GLU A 166 -1.31 17.61 -6.84
CA GLU A 166 -1.78 16.95 -8.06
C GLU A 166 -1.29 15.50 -8.17
N ASN A 167 -0.06 15.22 -7.75
CA ASN A 167 0.53 13.88 -7.76
C ASN A 167 0.11 13.05 -6.54
N THR A 168 -0.24 13.68 -5.43
CA THR A 168 -0.88 12.99 -4.28
C THR A 168 -2.16 12.29 -4.70
N LEU A 169 -2.98 12.94 -5.53
CA LEU A 169 -4.18 12.34 -6.12
C LEU A 169 -3.85 11.13 -7.00
N VAL A 170 -2.75 11.22 -7.76
CA VAL A 170 -2.28 10.08 -8.57
C VAL A 170 -1.87 8.92 -7.67
N GLY A 171 -1.15 9.18 -6.58
CA GLY A 171 -0.78 8.17 -5.59
C GLY A 171 -1.97 7.51 -4.89
N PHE A 172 -2.98 8.30 -4.51
CA PHE A 172 -4.23 7.75 -3.99
C PHE A 172 -4.91 6.83 -5.02
N GLY A 173 -5.05 7.29 -6.27
CA GLY A 173 -5.63 6.50 -7.35
C GLY A 173 -4.84 5.22 -7.67
N GLN A 174 -3.50 5.29 -7.61
CA GLN A 174 -2.63 4.13 -7.77
C GLN A 174 -2.93 3.10 -6.69
N GLY A 175 -2.97 3.53 -5.42
CA GLY A 175 -3.21 2.64 -4.28
C GLY A 175 -4.56 1.93 -4.38
N VAL A 176 -5.61 2.63 -4.82
CA VAL A 176 -6.94 2.04 -5.06
C VAL A 176 -6.90 0.97 -6.15
N ILE A 177 -6.35 1.29 -7.33
CA ILE A 177 -6.29 0.34 -8.45
C ILE A 177 -5.46 -0.89 -8.10
N VAL A 178 -4.29 -0.67 -7.48
CA VAL A 178 -3.40 -1.76 -7.07
C VAL A 178 -4.06 -2.64 -6.02
N SER A 179 -4.76 -2.06 -5.03
CA SER A 179 -5.48 -2.82 -4.01
C SER A 179 -6.57 -3.73 -4.61
N ILE A 180 -7.32 -3.24 -5.61
CA ILE A 180 -8.28 -4.07 -6.35
C ILE A 180 -7.56 -5.19 -7.12
N ALA A 181 -6.39 -4.89 -7.69
CA ALA A 181 -5.63 -5.83 -8.50
C ALA A 181 -4.99 -6.97 -7.68
N VAL A 182 -4.57 -6.72 -6.43
CA VAL A 182 -3.89 -7.72 -5.57
C VAL A 182 -4.61 -9.07 -5.53
N PRO A 183 -5.88 -9.18 -5.06
CA PRO A 183 -6.55 -10.48 -4.98
C PRO A 183 -6.76 -11.13 -6.35
N ILE A 184 -7.04 -10.34 -7.39
CA ILE A 184 -7.24 -10.86 -8.75
C ILE A 184 -5.95 -11.48 -9.27
N ILE A 185 -4.83 -10.77 -9.15
CA ILE A 185 -3.54 -11.23 -9.65
C ILE A 185 -3.05 -12.44 -8.86
N ILE A 186 -3.19 -12.43 -7.53
CA ILE A 186 -2.81 -13.59 -6.70
C ILE A 186 -3.59 -14.85 -7.11
N SER A 187 -4.92 -14.74 -7.28
CA SER A 187 -5.75 -15.88 -7.75
C SER A 187 -5.47 -16.30 -9.19
N LEU A 188 -4.97 -15.41 -10.05
CA LEU A 188 -4.56 -15.79 -11.41
C LEU A 188 -3.21 -16.51 -11.43
N ILE A 189 -2.34 -16.22 -10.45
CA ILE A 189 -1.06 -16.89 -10.31
C ILE A 189 -1.27 -18.27 -9.67
N PHE A 190 -2.01 -18.38 -8.57
CA PHE A 190 -2.19 -19.61 -7.79
C PHE A 190 -3.58 -20.20 -7.93
#